data_AF-L0DHS7-F1
#
_entry.id   AF-L0DHS7-F1
#
_cell.length_a   1.000
_cell.length_b   1.000
_cell.length_c   1.000
_cell.angle_alpha   90.00
_cell.angle_beta   90.00
_cell.angle_gamma   90.00
#
_symmetry.space_group_name_H-M   'P 1'
#
loop_
_entity.id
_entity.type
_entity.pdbx_description
1 polymer ?
#
loop_
_entity_poly.entity_id
_entity_poly.type
_entity_poly.pdbx_seq_one_letter_code
_entity_poly.pdbx_strand_id
1 'polypeptide(L)'
;MAFAYDQAGIDRLLRTIDERMHASGKLAVETAQQLAPVRSGRLQASISSSYRASDRVLTIQADVPYAVAVEQGTATMQAQPYLMPALNAIGQFWQGGTGTLQVGPAGGSARPKPSTTRHRRRGSSPKKGLRRPNRSR
;
A
#
# COMPACT_ATOMS: atom_id res chain seq x y z
N MET A 1 11.83 13.64 -40.32
CA MET A 1 12.47 12.37 -39.92
C MET A 1 11.78 11.85 -38.68
N ALA A 2 11.04 10.74 -38.78
CA ALA A 2 10.47 10.07 -37.61
C ALA A 2 11.50 9.06 -37.10
N PHE A 3 11.98 9.24 -35.87
CA PHE A 3 12.75 8.18 -35.19
C PHE A 3 11.79 7.04 -34.92
N ALA A 4 11.89 5.97 -35.71
CA ALA A 4 11.18 4.72 -35.41
C ALA A 4 11.89 4.08 -34.22
N TYR A 5 11.34 4.27 -33.02
CA TYR A 5 11.82 3.54 -31.86
C TYR A 5 11.48 2.06 -32.03
N ASP A 6 12.47 1.19 -31.84
CA ASP A 6 12.25 -0.25 -31.79
C ASP A 6 11.35 -0.58 -30.59
N GLN A 7 10.25 -1.29 -30.87
CA GLN A 7 9.27 -1.67 -29.85
C GLN A 7 9.91 -2.54 -28.76
N ALA A 8 10.85 -3.43 -29.12
CA ALA A 8 11.56 -4.24 -28.14
C ALA A 8 12.45 -3.39 -27.21
N GLY A 9 13.07 -2.33 -27.76
CA GLY A 9 13.80 -1.34 -26.98
C GLY A 9 12.92 -0.58 -25.99
N ILE A 10 11.74 -0.14 -26.42
CA ILE A 10 10.76 0.51 -25.54
C ILE A 10 10.32 -0.45 -24.42
N ASP A 11 9.97 -1.69 -24.76
CA ASP A 11 9.50 -2.68 -23.78
C ASP A 11 10.59 -2.99 -22.73
N ARG A 12 11.86 -3.05 -23.13
CA ARG A 12 12.98 -3.19 -22.20
C ARG A 12 13.10 -1.99 -21.27
N LEU A 13 13.01 -0.77 -21.83
CA LEU A 13 13.08 0.46 -21.03
C LEU A 13 11.96 0.52 -19.99
N LEU A 14 10.72 0.22 -20.40
CA LEU A 14 9.56 0.22 -19.50
C LEU A 14 9.72 -0.80 -18.37
N ARG A 15 10.19 -2.01 -18.68
CA ARG A 15 10.49 -3.02 -17.67
C ARG A 15 11.54 -2.54 -16.67
N THR A 16 12.62 -1.92 -17.15
CA THR A 16 13.66 -1.38 -16.28
C THR A 16 13.13 -0.26 -15.38
N ILE A 17 12.22 0.59 -15.88
CA ILE A 17 11.56 1.59 -15.05
C ILE A 17 10.76 0.92 -13.94
N ASP A 18 9.93 -0.07 -14.26
CA ASP A 18 9.11 -0.78 -13.27
C ASP A 18 9.95 -1.45 -12.19
N GLU A 19 11.02 -2.15 -12.57
CA GLU A 19 11.96 -2.80 -11.64
C GLU A 19 12.62 -1.78 -10.70
N ARG A 20 13.08 -0.65 -11.25
CA ARG A 20 13.73 0.40 -10.46
C ARG A 20 12.75 1.16 -9.57
N MET A 21 11.50 1.32 -9.97
CA MET A 21 10.46 1.92 -9.13
C MET A 21 10.13 1.04 -7.92
N HIS A 22 10.06 -0.28 -8.11
CA HIS A 22 9.91 -1.21 -6.99
C HIS A 22 11.09 -1.16 -6.02
N ALA A 23 12.33 -1.12 -6.54
CA ALA A 23 13.52 -0.99 -5.70
C ALA A 23 13.52 0.34 -4.91
N SER A 24 13.18 1.44 -5.58
CA SER A 24 13.09 2.77 -4.96
C SER A 24 12.02 2.81 -3.87
N GLY A 25 10.86 2.19 -4.09
CA GLY A 25 9.80 2.08 -3.10
C GLY A 25 10.21 1.32 -1.84
N LYS A 26 11.04 0.28 -1.97
CA LYS A 26 11.59 -0.45 -0.81
C LYS A 26 12.58 0.40 -0.03
N LEU A 27 13.53 1.02 -0.73
CA LEU A 27 14.54 1.88 -0.11
C LEU A 27 13.92 3.07 0.62
N ALA A 28 12.90 3.71 0.03
CA ALA A 28 12.17 4.80 0.66
C ALA A 28 11.44 4.34 1.94
N VAL A 29 10.81 3.16 1.93
CA VAL A 29 10.16 2.63 3.13
C VAL A 29 11.19 2.32 4.22
N GLU A 30 12.29 1.66 3.88
CA GLU A 30 13.36 1.34 4.83
C GLU A 30 13.95 2.61 5.46
N THR A 31 14.23 3.61 4.62
CA THR A 31 14.77 4.91 5.08
C THR A 31 13.75 5.65 5.96
N ALA A 32 12.49 5.71 5.54
CA ALA A 32 11.44 6.37 6.31
C ALA A 32 11.20 5.65 7.65
N GLN A 33 11.30 4.32 7.70
CA GLN A 33 11.22 3.56 8.94
C GLN A 33 12.40 3.87 9.87
N GLN A 34 13.62 3.97 9.36
CA GLN A 34 14.80 4.32 10.17
C GLN A 34 14.71 5.73 10.75
N LEU A 35 14.15 6.68 10.00
CA LEU A 35 14.02 8.07 10.42
C LEU A 35 12.80 8.32 11.33
N ALA A 36 11.74 7.53 11.19
CA ALA A 36 10.51 7.76 11.93
C ALA A 36 10.73 7.58 13.44
N PRO A 37 10.21 8.50 14.27
CA PRO A 37 10.41 8.46 15.72
C PRO A 37 9.73 7.24 16.35
N VAL A 38 10.44 6.60 17.29
CA VAL A 38 9.97 5.40 17.99
C VAL A 38 9.36 5.79 19.33
N ARG A 39 8.02 5.69 19.41
CA ARG A 39 7.30 5.67 20.69
C ARG A 39 6.74 4.28 21.01
N SER A 40 5.90 3.76 20.10
CA SER A 40 5.29 2.43 20.19
C SER A 40 5.59 1.55 18.97
N GLY A 41 6.38 2.06 18.02
CA GLY A 41 6.60 1.42 16.72
C GLY A 41 5.42 1.51 15.74
N ARG A 42 4.24 1.94 16.16
CA ARG A 42 3.03 2.00 15.31
C ARG A 42 3.22 2.86 14.05
N LEU A 43 3.91 4.00 14.17
CA LEU A 43 4.19 4.86 13.02
C LEU A 43 5.09 4.13 12.00
N GLN A 44 6.25 3.63 12.44
CA GLN A 44 7.18 2.86 11.60
C GLN A 44 6.49 1.68 10.90
N ALA A 45 5.73 0.89 11.65
CA ALA A 45 5.03 -0.29 11.12
C ALA A 45 3.92 0.06 10.11
N SER A 46 3.43 1.31 10.11
CA SER A 46 2.40 1.78 9.17
C SER A 46 2.96 2.31 7.85
N ILE A 47 4.29 2.46 7.73
CA ILE A 47 4.92 3.00 6.53
C ILE A 47 4.95 1.90 5.46
N SER A 48 4.47 2.24 4.26
CA SER A 48 4.40 1.32 3.14
C SER A 48 4.57 2.04 1.81
N SER A 49 4.84 1.28 0.75
CA SER A 49 4.89 1.75 -0.62
C SER A 49 3.95 0.96 -1.53
N SER A 50 3.44 1.62 -2.56
CA SER A 50 2.69 1.00 -3.64
C SER A 50 3.11 1.61 -4.97
N TYR A 51 3.26 0.76 -5.99
CA TYR A 51 3.63 1.19 -7.34
C TYR A 51 2.54 0.77 -8.31
N ARG A 52 2.08 1.72 -9.13
CA ARG A 52 1.12 1.46 -10.20
C ARG A 52 1.82 1.61 -11.56
N ALA A 53 2.07 0.48 -12.21
CA ALA A 53 2.79 0.46 -13.49
C ALA A 53 2.05 1.14 -14.65
N SER A 54 0.71 1.20 -14.62
CA SER A 54 -0.09 1.81 -15.70
C SER A 54 0.15 3.31 -15.88
N ASP A 55 0.39 4.04 -14.78
CA ASP A 55 0.66 5.48 -14.76
C ASP A 55 2.04 5.82 -14.18
N ARG A 56 2.83 4.81 -13.81
CA ARG A 56 4.20 4.91 -13.27
C ARG A 56 4.29 5.75 -12.01
N VAL A 57 3.26 5.63 -11.17
CA VAL A 57 3.17 6.35 -9.90
C VAL A 57 3.65 5.46 -8.76
N LEU A 58 4.72 5.89 -8.08
CA LEU A 58 5.15 5.34 -6.80
C LEU A 58 4.56 6.19 -5.67
N THR A 59 3.78 5.56 -4.79
CA THR A 59 3.21 6.19 -3.60
C THR A 59 3.91 5.64 -2.37
N ILE A 60 4.43 6.53 -1.53
CA ILE A 60 4.92 6.22 -0.17
C ILE A 60 3.93 6.84 0.82
N GLN A 61 3.50 6.07 1.81
CA GLN A 61 2.46 6.51 2.75
C GLN A 61 2.73 5.98 4.16
N ALA A 62 2.13 6.65 5.16
CA ALA A 62 2.06 6.20 6.54
C ALA A 62 0.59 6.15 6.99
N ASP A 63 0.09 4.96 7.34
CA ASP A 63 -1.33 4.73 7.63
C ASP A 63 -1.68 4.96 9.12
N VAL A 64 -1.34 6.15 9.63
CA VAL A 64 -1.78 6.60 10.96
C VAL A 64 -2.26 8.06 10.91
N PRO A 65 -3.36 8.41 11.61
CA PRO A 65 -3.94 9.76 11.52
C PRO A 65 -3.00 10.89 11.95
N TYR A 66 -2.05 10.60 12.84
CA TYR A 66 -1.09 11.58 13.36
C TYR A 66 0.20 11.68 12.53
N ALA A 67 0.34 10.91 11.44
CA ALA A 67 1.54 10.90 10.59
C ALA A 67 1.92 12.31 10.11
N VAL A 68 0.95 13.07 9.61
CA VAL A 68 1.20 14.42 9.07
C VAL A 68 1.66 15.39 10.16
N ALA A 69 1.11 15.26 11.36
CA ALA A 69 1.50 16.09 12.50
C ALA A 69 2.93 15.78 12.93
N VAL A 70 3.38 14.53 12.83
CA VAL A 70 4.77 14.14 13.08
C VAL A 70 5.71 14.69 12.00
N GLU A 71 5.35 14.52 10.73
CA GLU A 71 6.17 14.98 9.59
C GLU A 71 6.37 16.50 9.57
N GLN A 72 5.29 17.28 9.80
CA GLN A 72 5.28 18.74 9.65
C GLN A 72 5.40 19.50 10.97
N GLY A 73 5.21 18.82 12.10
CA GLY A 73 5.06 19.45 13.40
C GLY A 73 3.67 20.07 13.60
N THR A 74 3.47 20.63 14.78
CA THR A 74 2.27 21.37 15.18
C THR A 74 2.69 22.62 15.96
N ALA A 75 1.74 23.45 16.37
CA ALA A 75 2.01 24.61 17.23
C ALA A 75 2.74 24.26 18.54
N THR A 76 2.61 23.01 19.01
CA THR A 76 3.16 22.55 20.30
C THR A 76 4.19 21.42 20.16
N MET A 77 4.50 20.98 18.94
CA MET A 77 5.42 19.87 18.68
C MET A 77 6.30 20.20 17.48
N GLN A 78 7.62 20.12 17.66
CA GLN A 78 8.56 20.27 16.54
C GLN A 78 8.38 19.15 15.51
N ALA A 79 8.58 19.50 14.23
CA ALA A 79 8.56 18.55 13.13
C ALA A 79 9.64 17.48 13.32
N GLN A 80 9.29 16.23 13.02
CA GLN A 80 10.21 15.09 12.99
C GLN A 80 10.06 14.42 11.62
N PRO A 81 10.63 15.02 10.55
CA PRO A 81 10.43 14.57 9.19
C PRO A 81 11.04 13.19 8.95
N TYR A 82 10.30 12.31 8.29
CA TYR A 82 10.73 10.94 7.98
C TYR A 82 10.34 10.53 6.56
N LEU A 83 9.23 11.03 6.00
CA LEU A 83 8.82 10.76 4.61
C LEU A 83 9.58 11.62 3.61
N MET A 84 9.62 12.94 3.79
CA MET A 84 10.29 13.84 2.85
C MET A 84 11.79 13.55 2.73
N PRO A 85 12.54 13.31 3.82
CA PRO A 85 13.94 12.92 3.70
C PRO A 85 14.12 11.56 3.00
N ALA A 86 13.22 10.60 3.22
CA ALA A 86 13.27 9.30 2.53
C ALA A 86 12.98 9.43 1.03
N LEU A 87 12.08 10.32 0.63
CA LEU A 87 11.85 10.67 -0.77
C LEU A 87 13.07 11.34 -1.39
N ASN A 88 13.74 12.24 -0.66
CA ASN A 88 14.97 12.87 -1.15
C ASN A 88 16.11 11.86 -1.33
N ALA A 89 16.20 10.84 -0.47
CA ALA A 89 17.20 9.77 -0.58
C ALA A 89 17.06 8.97 -1.89
N ILE A 90 15.83 8.77 -2.37
CA ILE A 90 15.58 8.15 -3.69
C ILE A 90 15.57 9.18 -4.83
N GLY A 91 15.53 10.47 -4.51
CA GLY A 91 15.38 11.60 -5.44
C GLY A 91 16.54 11.79 -6.41
N GLN A 92 17.72 11.20 -6.18
CA GLN A 92 18.78 11.14 -7.21
C GLN A 92 18.34 10.35 -8.45
N PHE A 93 17.33 9.49 -8.32
CA PHE A 93 16.68 8.80 -9.44
C PHE A 93 15.72 9.71 -10.23
N TRP A 94 15.41 10.90 -9.71
CA TRP A 94 14.29 11.74 -10.11
C TRP A 94 14.69 13.23 -10.14
N GLN A 95 15.76 13.57 -10.87
CA GLN A 95 16.01 14.97 -11.22
C GLN A 95 14.93 15.44 -12.21
N GLY A 96 13.78 15.89 -11.68
CA GLY A 96 12.77 16.57 -12.50
C GLY A 96 11.32 16.17 -12.28
N GLY A 97 10.97 15.56 -11.16
CA GLY A 97 9.56 15.37 -10.87
C GLY A 97 9.06 16.11 -9.63
N THR A 98 7.74 16.26 -9.58
CA THR A 98 7.01 16.92 -8.49
C THR A 98 6.54 15.89 -7.45
N GLY A 99 7.15 15.90 -6.26
CA GLY A 99 6.62 15.17 -5.10
C GLY A 99 5.49 15.97 -4.47
N THR A 100 4.27 15.41 -4.40
CA THR A 100 3.14 16.05 -3.70
C THR A 100 2.80 15.26 -2.44
N LEU A 101 2.86 15.92 -1.28
CA LEU A 101 2.32 15.35 -0.05
C LEU A 101 0.79 15.49 -0.08
N GLN A 102 0.08 14.36 -0.18
CA GLN A 102 -1.37 14.32 -0.08
C GLN A 102 -1.79 13.66 1.23
N VAL A 103 -2.75 14.27 1.92
CA VAL A 103 -3.43 13.65 3.07
C VAL A 103 -4.57 12.79 2.50
N GLY A 104 -4.36 11.48 2.47
CA GLY A 104 -5.41 10.51 2.16
C GLY A 104 -6.19 10.12 3.42
N PRO A 105 -7.44 9.62 3.30
CA PRO A 105 -8.11 8.98 4.43
C PRO A 105 -7.25 7.78 4.88
N ALA A 106 -7.05 7.63 6.20
CA ALA A 106 -6.43 6.45 6.77
C ALA A 106 -7.19 5.19 6.28
N GLY A 107 -6.52 4.29 5.55
CA GLY A 107 -7.11 3.08 4.98
C GLY A 107 -7.51 3.09 3.49
N GLY A 108 -6.93 3.97 2.66
CA GLY A 108 -7.33 4.16 1.26
C GLY A 108 -6.67 3.31 0.16
N SER A 109 -5.80 2.34 0.44
CA SER A 109 -5.38 1.37 -0.59
C SER A 109 -6.16 0.08 -0.42
N ALA A 110 -7.14 -0.14 -1.30
CA ALA A 110 -7.96 -1.34 -1.35
C ALA A 110 -7.08 -2.59 -1.30
N ARG A 111 -7.02 -3.24 -0.14
CA ARG A 111 -6.54 -4.62 -0.01
C ARG A 111 -7.35 -5.47 -0.99
N PRO A 112 -6.73 -6.21 -1.93
CA PRO A 112 -7.49 -7.14 -2.76
C PRO A 112 -8.14 -8.15 -1.81
N LYS A 113 -9.48 -8.15 -1.77
CA LYS A 113 -10.22 -9.13 -0.97
C LYS A 113 -9.89 -10.51 -1.54
N PRO A 114 -9.50 -11.51 -0.73
CA PRO A 114 -9.36 -12.86 -1.23
C PRO A 114 -10.72 -13.30 -1.80
N SER A 115 -10.70 -13.78 -3.03
CA SER A 115 -11.87 -14.29 -3.74
C SER A 115 -12.51 -15.41 -2.92
N THR A 116 -13.59 -15.09 -2.21
CA THR A 116 -14.42 -16.10 -1.56
C THR A 116 -15.29 -16.78 -2.61
N THR A 117 -14.69 -17.74 -3.34
CA THR A 117 -15.44 -18.74 -4.09
C THR A 117 -16.15 -19.65 -3.08
N ARG A 118 -17.29 -19.20 -2.58
CA ARG A 118 -18.19 -20.01 -1.76
C ARG A 118 -18.99 -20.90 -2.71
N HIS A 119 -18.51 -22.12 -2.90
CA HIS A 119 -19.26 -23.16 -3.60
C HIS A 119 -20.58 -23.44 -2.85
N ARG A 120 -21.69 -22.92 -3.37
CA ARG A 120 -23.05 -23.32 -2.96
C ARG A 120 -23.28 -24.74 -3.50
N ARG A 121 -23.37 -25.74 -2.62
CA ARG A 121 -24.08 -26.99 -2.92
C ARG A 121 -25.47 -26.94 -2.30
N ARG A 122 -26.47 -26.94 -3.19
CA ARG A 122 -27.91 -27.03 -2.94
C ARG A 122 -28.34 -28.50 -3.02
N GLY A 123 -29.34 -28.86 -2.21
CA GLY A 123 -30.14 -30.09 -2.31
C GLY A 123 -29.52 -31.29 -1.58
N SER A 124 -30.22 -32.12 -0.81
CA SER A 124 -31.65 -32.43 -0.82
C SER A 124 -32.04 -33.20 0.44
N SER A 125 -33.14 -32.82 1.10
CA SER A 125 -33.85 -33.68 2.07
C SER A 125 -34.64 -34.78 1.35
N PRO A 126 -35.00 -35.86 2.05
CA PRO A 126 -36.43 -36.13 2.21
C PRO A 126 -36.85 -36.58 3.62
N LYS A 127 -38.12 -36.28 3.93
CA LYS A 127 -38.88 -36.60 5.15
C LYS A 127 -39.33 -38.07 5.21
N LYS A 128 -39.45 -38.63 6.42
CA LYS A 128 -40.61 -39.38 6.99
C LYS A 128 -40.21 -39.95 8.35
N GLY A 129 -40.84 -39.55 9.47
CA GLY A 129 -41.92 -40.29 10.14
C GLY A 129 -41.33 -41.36 11.07
N LEU A 130 -41.57 -41.43 12.39
CA LEU A 130 -42.88 -41.61 13.02
C LEU A 130 -42.70 -41.71 14.56
N ARG A 131 -43.69 -41.17 15.31
CA ARG A 131 -44.16 -41.54 16.68
C ARG A 131 -43.33 -41.26 17.96
N ARG A 132 -43.87 -40.35 18.79
CA ARG A 132 -43.86 -40.41 20.28
C ARG A 132 -44.98 -41.37 20.75
N PRO A 133 -44.98 -41.91 21.99
CA PRO A 133 -45.43 -41.17 23.20
C PRO A 133 -44.58 -41.46 24.47
N ASN A 134 -44.27 -40.48 25.32
CA ASN A 134 -44.97 -40.08 26.56
C ASN A 134 -45.01 -41.13 27.68
N ARG A 135 -44.26 -40.94 28.80
CA ARG A 135 -44.85 -40.73 30.15
C ARG A 135 -43.79 -40.46 31.23
N SER A 136 -44.19 -39.55 32.10
CA SER A 136 -43.69 -39.14 33.42
C SER A 136 -43.44 -40.25 34.45
N ARG A 137 -42.38 -40.13 35.24
CA ARG A 137 -42.42 -39.92 36.70
C ARG A 137 -41.03 -39.53 37.22
#